data_AF-A0A2N2V8J4-F1
#
_entry.id   AF-A0A2N2V8J4-F1
#
_cell.length_a   1.000
_cell.length_b   1.000
_cell.length_c   1.000
_cell.angle_alpha   90.00
_cell.angle_beta   90.00
_cell.angle_gamma   90.00
#
_symmetry.space_group_name_H-M   'P 1'
#
loop_
_entity.id
_entity.type
_entity.pdbx_description
1 polymer ?
#
loop_
_entity_poly.entity_id
_entity_poly.type
_entity_poly.pdbx_seq_one_letter_code
_entity_poly.pdbx_strand_id
1 'polypeptide(L)'
;MAATKTPGTCDQCKSTGLPLMPVRYAVVPKDVKPGTPGWASGERVKDVALGEDLAYALRIMREGYLYLFYSKNARGSNQWECYTVWADGCLHKQADTQLTVPPFAPAFQCQRQGHNPLAMHYLVIEKPEKCGTTWIAFSDHKWSKETVAEYQNNKTLRDARMQKIEPAAMAKGSVHPHGAKAEAAALNGVLEYAPDFDLAKLPYDPQANPFSEENGRHSNYLLNRMSTRYPLNLRKGEAESIVKHMQQRGKEATPHVIALWDTLGIVHELNGFRNDAAGWLKKYGDERELQITALTAIDGTKQALARKLQGSMSQHQNRVMGRGTFQDIMRVKPNPRGWPETA
;
A
#
# COMPACT_ATOMS: atom_id res chain seq x y z
N MET A 1 -4.56 -46.51 27.47
CA MET A 1 -5.81 -45.75 27.23
C MET A 1 -5.42 -44.31 26.92
N ALA A 2 -5.55 -43.90 25.66
CA ALA A 2 -5.31 -42.51 25.27
C ALA A 2 -6.45 -41.65 25.82
N ALA A 3 -6.13 -40.66 26.64
CA ALA A 3 -7.10 -39.71 27.15
C ALA A 3 -7.70 -38.93 25.98
N THR A 4 -8.97 -39.17 25.70
CA THR A 4 -9.81 -38.38 24.80
C THR A 4 -9.92 -36.96 25.36
N LYS A 5 -9.13 -36.02 24.82
CA LYS A 5 -9.31 -34.58 25.09
C LYS A 5 -10.70 -34.18 24.61
N THR A 6 -11.59 -33.87 25.55
CA THR A 6 -12.85 -33.16 25.29
C THR A 6 -12.56 -31.89 24.47
N PRO A 7 -13.32 -31.55 23.41
CA PRO A 7 -13.02 -30.36 22.60
C PRO A 7 -13.34 -29.10 23.42
N GLY A 8 -12.33 -28.55 24.08
CA GLY A 8 -12.43 -27.31 24.84
C GLY A 8 -11.75 -26.14 24.12
N THR A 9 -12.04 -24.92 24.56
CA THR A 9 -11.42 -23.67 24.10
C THR A 9 -9.90 -23.81 23.97
N CYS A 10 -9.31 -23.33 22.87
CA CYS A 10 -7.87 -23.48 22.60
C CYS A 10 -7.00 -22.56 23.46
N ASP A 11 -5.68 -22.81 23.50
CA ASP A 11 -4.74 -22.02 24.30
C ASP A 11 -4.74 -20.53 23.91
N GLN A 12 -4.86 -20.22 22.61
CA GLN A 12 -5.02 -18.83 22.17
C GLN A 12 -6.32 -18.23 22.70
N CYS A 13 -7.46 -18.92 22.63
CA CYS A 13 -8.73 -18.45 23.20
C CYS A 13 -8.78 -18.53 24.74
N LYS A 14 -7.74 -19.03 25.43
CA LYS A 14 -7.61 -19.07 26.90
C LYS A 14 -6.54 -18.15 27.49
N SER A 15 -5.57 -17.71 26.69
CA SER A 15 -4.41 -16.97 27.22
C SER A 15 -4.77 -15.67 27.95
N THR A 16 -4.08 -15.37 29.05
CA THR A 16 -4.29 -14.11 29.79
C THR A 16 -2.94 -13.47 30.06
N GLY A 17 -2.88 -12.15 30.09
CA GLY A 17 -1.63 -11.40 30.11
C GLY A 17 -1.86 -10.00 29.55
N LEU A 18 -0.89 -9.41 28.88
CA LEU A 18 -1.04 -8.10 28.22
C LEU A 18 -1.67 -8.27 26.82
N PRO A 19 -2.93 -7.84 26.60
CA PRO A 19 -3.52 -7.82 25.27
C PRO A 19 -2.99 -6.61 24.48
N LEU A 20 -2.55 -6.87 23.26
CA LEU A 20 -1.97 -5.88 22.36
C LEU A 20 -2.62 -6.02 20.99
N MET A 21 -3.35 -5.01 20.54
CA MET A 21 -3.94 -4.98 19.21
C MET A 21 -2.97 -4.31 18.23
N PRO A 22 -2.35 -5.06 17.31
CA PRO A 22 -1.56 -4.46 16.26
C PRO A 22 -2.50 -3.83 15.21
N VAL A 23 -2.17 -2.62 14.80
CA VAL A 23 -2.68 -1.93 13.62
C VAL A 23 -1.48 -1.47 12.81
N ARG A 24 -1.66 -0.95 11.59
CA ARG A 24 -0.55 -0.53 10.72
C ARG A 24 -0.73 0.89 10.23
N TYR A 25 0.38 1.55 9.96
CA TYR A 25 0.37 2.78 9.18
C TYR A 25 0.03 2.48 7.71
N ALA A 26 -0.81 3.33 7.11
CA ALA A 26 -1.15 3.31 5.70
C ALA A 26 -1.22 4.74 5.16
N VAL A 27 -1.27 4.88 3.84
CA VAL A 27 -1.54 6.15 3.16
C VAL A 27 -2.89 6.06 2.47
N VAL A 28 -3.65 7.15 2.55
CA VAL A 28 -4.99 7.28 1.97
C VAL A 28 -5.15 8.66 1.33
N PRO A 29 -6.15 8.86 0.46
CA PRO A 29 -6.57 10.19 0.04
C PRO A 29 -6.88 11.09 1.24
N LYS A 30 -6.54 12.38 1.14
CA LYS A 30 -6.62 13.33 2.27
C LYS A 30 -8.04 13.58 2.80
N ASP A 31 -9.05 13.37 1.95
CA ASP A 31 -10.46 13.49 2.28
C ASP A 31 -11.05 12.24 2.95
N VAL A 32 -10.28 11.14 3.00
CA VAL A 32 -10.56 9.96 3.83
C VAL A 32 -10.25 10.28 5.29
N LYS A 33 -11.20 9.93 6.18
CA LYS A 33 -11.11 10.14 7.62
C LYS A 33 -11.45 8.83 8.36
N PRO A 34 -10.89 8.62 9.57
CA PRO A 34 -9.93 9.47 10.29
C PRO A 34 -8.52 9.47 9.66
N GLY A 35 -7.77 10.55 9.87
CA GLY A 35 -6.32 10.55 9.63
C GLY A 35 -5.57 9.82 10.75
N THR A 36 -4.24 9.98 10.80
CA THR A 36 -3.47 9.40 11.91
C THR A 36 -3.86 10.05 13.25
N PRO A 37 -4.27 9.29 14.27
CA PRO A 37 -4.62 9.83 15.57
C PRO A 37 -3.39 10.36 16.31
N GLY A 38 -3.59 11.31 17.24
CA GLY A 38 -2.49 12.00 17.94
C GLY A 38 -1.61 11.10 18.81
N TRP A 39 -2.10 9.93 19.22
CA TRP A 39 -1.32 8.94 19.97
C TRP A 39 -0.31 8.16 19.10
N ALA A 40 -0.46 8.20 17.77
CA ALA A 40 0.40 7.52 16.84
C ALA A 40 1.43 8.51 16.28
N SER A 41 2.59 8.60 16.94
CA SER A 41 3.64 9.59 16.65
C SER A 41 3.98 9.66 15.16
N GLY A 42 4.07 8.50 14.50
CA GLY A 42 4.50 8.38 13.11
C GLY A 42 6.01 8.53 12.94
N GLU A 43 6.79 8.53 14.01
CA GLU A 43 8.25 8.49 13.95
C GLU A 43 8.73 7.34 13.04
N ARG A 44 9.72 7.56 12.18
CA ARG A 44 10.21 6.56 11.20
C ARG A 44 9.21 6.16 10.13
N VAL A 45 8.06 6.83 10.05
CA VAL A 45 7.01 6.59 9.05
C VAL A 45 6.66 7.86 8.28
N LYS A 46 6.39 8.95 9.01
CA LYS A 46 5.95 10.25 8.48
C LYS A 46 7.10 11.18 8.12
N ASP A 47 8.34 10.70 8.18
CA ASP A 47 9.54 11.48 7.82
C ASP A 47 9.63 11.72 6.30
N VAL A 48 8.78 11.05 5.52
CA VAL A 48 8.62 11.26 4.08
C VAL A 48 7.41 12.16 3.84
N ALA A 49 7.64 13.29 3.19
CA ALA A 49 6.54 14.19 2.82
C ALA A 49 5.59 13.52 1.82
N LEU A 50 4.30 13.56 2.13
CA LEU A 50 3.24 13.23 1.18
C LEU A 50 2.88 14.49 0.38
N GLY A 51 2.46 14.30 -0.87
CA GLY A 51 1.88 15.39 -1.66
C GLY A 51 0.57 15.92 -1.05
N GLU A 52 -0.01 16.96 -1.66
CA GLU A 52 -1.16 17.67 -1.07
C GLU A 52 -2.45 16.84 -0.99
N ASP A 53 -2.56 15.78 -1.80
CA ASP A 53 -3.76 14.94 -1.97
C ASP A 53 -3.80 13.72 -1.04
N LEU A 54 -2.72 13.45 -0.30
CA LEU A 54 -2.56 12.24 0.49
C LEU A 54 -2.36 12.54 1.98
N ALA A 55 -2.74 11.58 2.82
CA ALA A 55 -2.54 11.63 4.26
C ALA A 55 -2.18 10.25 4.82
N TYR A 56 -1.42 10.24 5.91
CA TYR A 56 -1.24 9.03 6.71
C TYR A 56 -2.49 8.73 7.54
N ALA A 57 -2.86 7.47 7.62
CA ALA A 57 -3.91 6.95 8.49
C ALA A 57 -3.48 5.61 9.13
N LEU A 58 -4.32 5.08 10.01
CA LEU A 58 -4.14 3.73 10.57
C LEU A 58 -5.18 2.78 10.02
N ARG A 59 -4.74 1.58 9.67
CA ARG A 59 -5.61 0.48 9.24
C ARG A 59 -5.36 -0.75 10.09
N ILE A 60 -6.29 -1.68 10.11
CA ILE A 60 -6.01 -3.03 10.66
C ILE A 60 -4.83 -3.67 9.92
N MET A 61 -4.20 -4.65 10.57
CA MET A 61 -3.13 -5.41 9.93
C MET A 61 -3.62 -6.07 8.63
N ARG A 62 -2.77 -6.03 7.61
CA ARG A 62 -3.00 -6.74 6.34
C ARG A 62 -2.40 -8.14 6.42
N GLU A 63 -2.71 -8.97 5.42
CA GLU A 63 -2.12 -10.30 5.29
C GLU A 63 -0.59 -10.27 5.35
N GLY A 64 -0.02 -11.24 6.05
CA GLY A 64 1.42 -11.35 6.28
C GLY A 64 1.74 -12.07 7.58
N TYR A 65 2.80 -11.62 8.25
CA TYR A 65 3.36 -12.27 9.45
C TYR A 65 3.75 -11.24 10.50
N LEU A 66 3.47 -11.56 11.75
CA LEU A 66 3.82 -10.74 12.90
C LEU A 66 4.78 -11.50 13.81
N TYR A 67 5.95 -10.92 14.07
CA TYR A 67 7.03 -11.53 14.84
C TYR A 67 7.26 -10.76 16.14
N LEU A 68 7.41 -11.51 17.23
CA LEU A 68 7.84 -11.00 18.53
C LEU A 68 9.11 -11.73 18.96
N PHE A 69 10.16 -10.95 19.27
CA PHE A 69 11.37 -11.45 19.90
C PHE A 69 11.42 -10.99 21.36
N TYR A 70 11.43 -11.94 22.28
CA TYR A 70 11.58 -11.68 23.71
C TYR A 70 13.03 -11.88 24.12
N SER A 71 13.67 -10.84 24.67
CA SER A 71 14.96 -11.04 25.35
C SER A 71 14.83 -12.04 26.50
N LYS A 72 13.70 -12.00 27.21
CA LYS A 72 13.28 -12.94 28.24
C LYS A 72 11.75 -12.99 28.28
N ASN A 73 11.19 -14.16 28.52
CA ASN A 73 9.79 -14.36 28.88
C ASN A 73 9.67 -15.53 29.87
N ALA A 74 8.44 -15.97 30.16
CA ALA A 74 8.19 -17.08 31.08
C ALA A 74 8.77 -18.44 30.66
N ARG A 75 9.16 -18.62 29.39
CA ARG A 75 9.78 -19.85 28.86
C ARG A 75 11.30 -19.82 28.88
N GLY A 76 11.91 -18.65 29.01
CA GLY A 76 13.36 -18.48 29.01
C GLY A 76 13.82 -17.22 28.28
N SER A 77 15.10 -17.18 27.93
CA SER A 77 15.71 -16.08 27.18
C SER A 77 15.65 -16.30 25.67
N ASN A 78 15.73 -15.22 24.89
CA ASN A 78 15.82 -15.23 23.42
C ASN A 78 14.73 -16.09 22.76
N GLN A 79 13.48 -15.81 23.09
CA GLN A 79 12.33 -16.58 22.62
C GLN A 79 11.63 -15.86 21.47
N TRP A 80 11.17 -16.63 20.48
CA TRP A 80 10.32 -16.12 19.41
C TRP A 80 8.85 -16.47 19.65
N GLU A 81 8.00 -15.63 19.11
CA GLU A 81 6.59 -15.88 18.90
C GLU A 81 6.19 -15.29 17.55
N CYS A 82 5.35 -16.01 16.82
CA CYS A 82 4.97 -15.64 15.46
C CYS A 82 3.47 -15.84 15.27
N TYR A 83 2.87 -14.95 14.49
CA TYR A 83 1.49 -15.05 14.04
C TYR A 83 1.45 -14.93 12.52
N THR A 84 0.60 -15.74 11.90
CA THR A 84 0.12 -15.45 10.54
C THR A 84 -1.03 -14.45 10.66
N VAL A 85 -0.98 -13.40 9.86
CA VAL A 85 -2.06 -12.40 9.76
C VAL A 85 -2.85 -12.70 8.49
N TRP A 86 -4.17 -12.81 8.63
CA TRP A 86 -5.08 -13.04 7.51
C TRP A 86 -5.57 -11.73 6.91
N ALA A 87 -6.19 -11.80 5.71
CA ALA A 87 -6.66 -10.62 4.98
C ALA A 87 -7.67 -9.75 5.75
N ASP A 88 -8.37 -10.35 6.72
CA ASP A 88 -9.30 -9.69 7.64
C ASP A 88 -8.65 -9.11 8.90
N GLY A 89 -7.32 -9.20 9.01
CA GLY A 89 -6.54 -8.76 10.17
C GLY A 89 -6.57 -9.74 11.35
N CYS A 90 -7.12 -10.95 11.21
CA CYS A 90 -7.09 -11.97 12.25
C CYS A 90 -5.67 -12.56 12.40
N LEU A 91 -5.25 -12.73 13.65
CA LEU A 91 -3.92 -13.20 14.06
C LEU A 91 -3.99 -14.66 14.50
N HIS A 92 -3.35 -15.56 13.76
CA HIS A 92 -3.26 -16.97 14.13
C HIS A 92 -1.86 -17.31 14.64
N LYS A 93 -1.73 -17.63 15.93
CA LYS A 93 -0.44 -17.98 16.56
C LYS A 93 0.11 -19.27 15.97
N GLN A 94 1.37 -19.21 15.55
CA GLN A 94 2.10 -20.33 14.96
C GLN A 94 2.95 -21.02 16.02
N ALA A 95 3.18 -22.33 15.86
CA ALA A 95 3.99 -23.11 16.78
C ALA A 95 5.48 -22.73 16.73
N ASP A 96 5.96 -22.36 15.55
CA ASP A 96 7.34 -21.96 15.29
C ASP A 96 7.41 -20.94 14.14
N THR A 97 8.45 -20.11 14.12
CA THR A 97 8.69 -19.11 13.07
C THR A 97 8.83 -19.71 11.66
N GLN A 98 9.16 -20.99 11.56
CA GLN A 98 9.35 -21.73 10.32
C GLN A 98 8.16 -22.62 9.97
N LEU A 99 7.22 -22.83 10.89
CA LEU A 99 5.98 -23.59 10.63
C LEU A 99 4.81 -22.68 10.25
N THR A 100 5.08 -21.40 9.99
CA THR A 100 4.06 -20.43 9.61
C THR A 100 3.40 -20.82 8.29
N VAL A 101 2.09 -20.99 8.31
CA VAL A 101 1.30 -21.23 7.10
C VAL A 101 1.18 -19.91 6.34
N PRO A 102 1.36 -19.89 5.01
CA PRO A 102 1.06 -18.69 4.23
C PRO A 102 -0.43 -18.35 4.31
N PRO A 103 -0.76 -17.06 4.51
CA PRO A 103 -2.14 -16.62 4.45
C PRO A 103 -2.60 -16.68 2.99
N PHE A 104 -3.22 -17.79 2.57
CA PHE A 104 -3.92 -17.89 1.29
C PHE A 104 -5.41 -17.91 1.57
N ALA A 105 -6.15 -16.94 1.01
CA ALA A 105 -7.61 -16.81 1.17
C ALA A 105 -8.35 -18.15 0.92
N PRO A 106 -9.48 -18.42 1.62
CA PRO A 106 -10.36 -17.50 2.36
C PRO A 106 -9.95 -17.23 3.82
N ALA A 107 -10.66 -16.29 4.49
CA ALA A 107 -10.41 -15.88 5.86
C ALA A 107 -10.32 -17.08 6.84
N PHE A 108 -9.47 -16.94 7.86
CA PHE A 108 -9.27 -18.00 8.85
C PHE A 108 -10.52 -18.24 9.69
N GLN A 109 -11.11 -19.42 9.56
CA GLN A 109 -12.22 -19.86 10.40
C GLN A 109 -11.72 -20.89 11.41
N CYS A 110 -11.52 -20.45 12.65
CA CYS A 110 -11.23 -21.39 13.74
C CYS A 110 -12.48 -22.24 14.04
N GLN A 111 -12.48 -23.50 13.60
CA GLN A 111 -13.61 -24.41 13.82
C GLN A 111 -13.61 -25.08 15.21
N ARG A 112 -12.78 -24.61 16.15
CA ARG A 112 -12.70 -25.22 17.48
C ARG A 112 -13.91 -24.83 18.34
N GLN A 113 -14.45 -25.79 19.07
CA GLN A 113 -15.50 -25.54 20.05
C GLN A 113 -15.04 -24.52 21.11
N GLY A 114 -15.88 -23.52 21.39
CA GLY A 114 -15.53 -22.40 22.28
C GLY A 114 -14.65 -21.32 21.63
N HIS A 115 -14.58 -21.27 20.29
CA HIS A 115 -13.96 -20.18 19.56
C HIS A 115 -14.65 -18.84 19.86
N ASN A 116 -13.85 -17.79 20.05
CA ASN A 116 -14.31 -16.42 20.05
C ASN A 116 -13.61 -15.65 18.92
N PRO A 117 -14.34 -15.15 17.91
CA PRO A 117 -13.76 -14.38 16.81
C PRO A 117 -12.96 -13.16 17.28
N LEU A 118 -13.42 -12.46 18.32
CA LEU A 118 -12.75 -11.28 18.86
C LEU A 118 -11.35 -11.60 19.41
N ALA A 119 -11.12 -12.82 19.89
CA ALA A 119 -9.82 -13.25 20.42
C ALA A 119 -8.73 -13.35 19.34
N MET A 120 -9.11 -13.26 18.07
CA MET A 120 -8.19 -13.31 16.94
C MET A 120 -7.74 -11.92 16.48
N HIS A 121 -8.38 -10.84 16.93
CA HIS A 121 -8.05 -9.48 16.46
C HIS A 121 -6.82 -8.87 17.14
N TYR A 122 -6.32 -9.49 18.20
CA TYR A 122 -5.19 -9.01 18.98
C TYR A 122 -4.38 -10.18 19.55
N LEU A 123 -3.15 -9.92 19.97
CA LEU A 123 -2.29 -10.90 20.61
C LEU A 123 -2.29 -10.71 22.13
N VAL A 124 -1.90 -11.74 22.87
CA VAL A 124 -1.75 -11.68 24.33
C VAL A 124 -0.34 -12.09 24.69
N ILE A 125 0.44 -11.15 25.25
CA ILE A 125 1.74 -11.44 25.84
C ILE A 125 1.51 -12.01 27.25
N GLU A 126 1.70 -13.32 27.38
CA GLU A 126 1.50 -14.03 28.65
C GLU A 126 2.58 -13.67 29.68
N LYS A 127 2.17 -13.52 30.95
CA LYS A 127 3.07 -13.22 32.08
C LYS A 127 3.98 -12.01 31.79
N PRO A 128 3.41 -10.84 31.44
CA PRO A 128 4.18 -9.66 31.04
C PRO A 128 5.20 -9.22 32.11
N GLU A 129 4.96 -9.50 33.39
CA GLU A 129 5.89 -9.25 34.50
C GLU A 129 7.19 -10.07 34.42
N LYS A 130 7.19 -11.17 33.65
CA LYS A 130 8.38 -12.00 33.39
C LYS A 130 9.05 -11.67 32.07
N CYS A 131 8.48 -10.73 31.29
CA CYS A 131 9.04 -10.32 30.03
C CYS A 131 10.10 -9.24 30.23
N GLY A 132 11.26 -9.40 29.58
CA GLY A 132 12.19 -8.30 29.36
C GLY A 132 11.80 -7.47 28.14
N THR A 133 12.73 -6.64 27.67
CA THR A 133 12.60 -5.92 26.40
C THR A 133 12.18 -6.87 25.29
N THR A 134 11.13 -6.48 24.56
CA THR A 134 10.55 -7.26 23.47
C THR A 134 10.59 -6.42 22.20
N TRP A 135 10.82 -7.05 21.06
CA TRP A 135 10.77 -6.39 19.76
C TRP A 135 9.63 -6.98 18.95
N ILE A 136 8.82 -6.13 18.33
CA ILE A 136 7.69 -6.52 17.47
C ILE A 136 7.90 -5.98 16.06
N ALA A 137 7.63 -6.80 15.05
CA ALA A 137 7.69 -6.38 13.66
C ALA A 137 6.68 -7.13 12.79
N PHE A 138 6.17 -6.44 11.78
CA PHE A 138 5.34 -7.01 10.74
C PHE A 138 6.18 -7.25 9.47
N SER A 139 5.84 -8.30 8.73
CA SER A 139 6.46 -8.65 7.47
C SER A 139 5.40 -9.17 6.49
N ASP A 140 5.48 -8.72 5.24
CA ASP A 140 4.65 -9.23 4.14
C ASP A 140 4.93 -10.72 3.89
N HIS A 141 6.20 -11.09 3.96
CA HIS A 141 6.68 -12.43 3.68
C HIS A 141 7.22 -13.11 4.93
N LYS A 142 7.12 -14.44 4.95
CA LYS A 142 7.71 -15.28 5.97
C LYS A 142 9.22 -15.04 6.02
N TRP A 143 9.75 -14.79 7.21
CA TRP A 143 11.19 -14.74 7.43
C TRP A 143 11.82 -16.12 7.31
N SER A 144 12.93 -16.20 6.57
CA SER A 144 13.73 -17.43 6.46
C SER A 144 14.42 -17.75 7.79
N LYS A 145 14.96 -18.96 7.91
CA LYS A 145 15.74 -19.37 9.09
C LYS A 145 16.92 -18.42 9.33
N GLU A 146 17.58 -18.02 8.25
CA GLU A 146 18.74 -17.13 8.26
C GLU A 146 18.33 -15.73 8.75
N THR A 147 17.20 -15.20 8.27
CA THR A 147 16.67 -13.91 8.75
C THR A 147 16.31 -13.96 10.23
N VAL A 148 15.66 -15.03 10.69
CA VAL A 148 15.32 -15.19 12.12
C VAL A 148 16.59 -15.30 12.97
N ALA A 149 17.60 -16.06 12.52
CA ALA A 149 18.87 -16.19 13.21
C ALA A 149 19.64 -14.87 13.27
N GLU A 150 19.66 -14.10 12.17
CA GLU A 150 20.30 -12.78 12.12
C GLU A 150 19.64 -11.84 13.13
N TYR A 151 18.31 -11.73 13.11
CA TYR A 151 17.61 -10.91 14.08
C TYR A 151 17.75 -11.42 15.51
N GLN A 152 17.91 -12.72 15.76
CA GLN A 152 18.14 -13.25 17.10
C GLN A 152 19.51 -12.83 17.65
N ASN A 153 20.54 -12.86 16.82
CA ASN A 153 21.92 -12.61 17.23
C ASN A 153 22.33 -11.14 17.17
N ASN A 154 21.59 -10.31 16.42
CA ASN A 154 21.96 -8.91 16.17
C ASN A 154 20.96 -7.92 16.78
N LYS A 155 21.25 -7.42 17.99
CA LYS A 155 20.41 -6.43 18.67
C LYS A 155 20.32 -5.11 17.89
N THR A 156 21.39 -4.67 17.25
CA THR A 156 21.41 -3.43 16.46
C THR A 156 20.41 -3.50 15.31
N LEU A 157 20.34 -4.65 14.61
CA LEU A 157 19.34 -4.85 13.56
C LEU A 157 17.91 -4.87 14.12
N ARG A 158 17.68 -5.50 15.28
CA ARG A 158 16.36 -5.45 15.92
C ARG A 158 15.95 -4.02 16.27
N ASP A 159 16.84 -3.24 16.90
CA ASP A 159 16.58 -1.84 17.23
C ASP A 159 16.33 -0.99 15.97
N ALA A 160 16.99 -1.32 14.85
CA ALA A 160 16.81 -0.61 13.59
C ALA A 160 15.56 -1.03 12.81
N ARG A 161 15.08 -2.28 12.90
CA ARG A 161 14.04 -2.81 11.99
C ARG A 161 12.77 -3.31 12.69
N MET A 162 12.77 -3.35 14.02
CA MET A 162 11.61 -3.74 14.83
C MET A 162 11.26 -2.64 15.83
N GLN A 163 10.02 -2.60 16.28
CA GLN A 163 9.59 -1.69 17.33
C GLN A 163 9.82 -2.31 18.70
N LYS A 164 10.49 -1.56 19.58
CA LYS A 164 10.81 -2.01 20.93
C LYS A 164 9.64 -1.72 21.86
N ILE A 165 9.18 -2.72 22.60
CA ILE A 165 8.15 -2.61 23.61
C ILE A 165 8.63 -3.16 24.95
N GLU A 166 8.03 -2.68 26.04
CA GLU A 166 8.33 -3.11 27.40
C GLU A 166 7.06 -3.70 28.03
N PRO A 167 6.80 -5.00 27.88
CA PRO A 167 5.51 -5.60 28.23
C PRO A 167 5.13 -5.41 29.70
N ALA A 168 6.09 -5.50 30.63
CA ALA A 168 5.83 -5.30 32.06
C ALA A 168 5.35 -3.87 32.36
N ALA A 169 5.96 -2.86 31.73
CA ALA A 169 5.59 -1.46 31.92
C ALA A 169 4.25 -1.14 31.24
N MET A 170 4.02 -1.68 30.03
CA MET A 170 2.76 -1.54 29.31
C MET A 170 1.61 -2.22 30.06
N ALA A 171 1.82 -3.39 30.67
CA ALA A 171 0.79 -4.03 31.49
C ALA A 171 0.33 -3.13 32.65
N LYS A 172 1.21 -2.26 33.17
CA LYS A 172 0.92 -1.25 34.20
C LYS A 172 0.39 0.08 33.63
N GLY A 173 0.19 0.17 32.31
CA GLY A 173 -0.40 1.32 31.64
C GLY A 173 0.58 2.32 31.02
N SER A 174 1.87 2.00 30.93
CA SER A 174 2.84 2.82 30.18
C SER A 174 2.56 2.72 28.69
N VAL A 175 2.49 3.87 27.99
CA VAL A 175 2.19 3.90 26.56
C VAL A 175 3.46 3.93 25.72
N HIS A 176 3.43 3.26 24.57
CA HIS A 176 4.48 3.31 23.55
C HIS A 176 4.27 4.53 22.64
N PRO A 177 5.30 5.17 22.04
CA PRO A 177 5.13 6.34 21.17
C PRO A 177 4.21 6.11 19.95
N HIS A 178 4.11 4.86 19.50
CA HIS A 178 3.19 4.44 18.44
C HIS A 178 1.95 3.71 18.99
N GLY A 179 1.55 3.94 20.23
CA GLY A 179 0.48 3.17 20.87
C GLY A 179 -0.30 3.97 21.90
N ALA A 180 -1.45 3.43 22.25
CA ALA A 180 -2.33 3.96 23.27
C ALA A 180 -2.88 2.81 24.12
N LYS A 181 -3.44 3.14 25.29
CA LYS A 181 -4.33 2.22 26.00
C LYS A 181 -5.52 1.90 25.09
N ALA A 182 -5.99 0.66 25.12
CA ALA A 182 -7.11 0.24 24.29
C ALA A 182 -8.41 0.82 24.86
N GLU A 183 -8.94 1.79 24.14
CA GLU A 183 -10.21 2.45 24.40
C GLU A 183 -10.96 2.59 23.08
N ALA A 184 -12.29 2.70 23.14
CA ALA A 184 -13.11 2.83 21.93
C ALA A 184 -12.68 4.02 21.08
N ALA A 185 -12.35 5.16 21.70
CA ALA A 185 -11.84 6.34 21.02
C ALA A 185 -10.49 6.10 20.30
N ALA A 186 -9.59 5.32 20.89
CA ALA A 186 -8.32 4.98 20.26
C ALA A 186 -8.53 4.11 19.02
N LEU A 187 -9.44 3.13 19.09
CA LEU A 187 -9.79 2.27 17.95
C LEU A 187 -10.58 2.99 16.88
N ASN A 188 -11.49 3.90 17.23
CA ASN A 188 -12.22 4.71 16.26
C ASN A 188 -11.29 5.63 15.43
N GLY A 189 -10.03 5.79 15.83
CA GLY A 189 -8.96 6.42 15.02
C GLY A 189 -8.34 5.51 13.96
N VAL A 190 -8.78 4.25 13.86
CA VAL A 190 -8.38 3.26 12.84
C VAL A 190 -9.52 3.15 11.82
N LEU A 191 -9.22 3.24 10.53
CA LEU A 191 -10.22 3.39 9.46
C LEU A 191 -11.33 2.33 9.54
N GLU A 192 -10.98 1.06 9.71
CA GLU A 192 -11.97 -0.03 9.74
C GLU A 192 -12.90 0.02 10.96
N TYR A 193 -12.49 0.64 12.06
CA TYR A 193 -13.31 0.82 13.27
C TYR A 193 -14.07 2.15 13.30
N ALA A 194 -13.69 3.11 12.46
CA ALA A 194 -14.27 4.44 12.47
C ALA A 194 -15.76 4.39 12.08
N PRO A 195 -16.66 4.95 12.90
CA PRO A 195 -18.11 4.84 12.70
C PRO A 195 -18.55 5.41 11.35
N ASP A 196 -17.99 6.56 10.98
CA ASP A 196 -18.39 7.35 9.81
C ASP A 196 -17.47 7.12 8.59
N PHE A 197 -16.69 6.03 8.56
CA PHE A 197 -15.81 5.74 7.43
C PHE A 197 -16.60 5.53 6.14
N ASP A 198 -16.33 6.32 5.11
CA ASP A 198 -16.98 6.20 3.81
C ASP A 198 -16.20 5.29 2.86
N LEU A 199 -16.77 4.12 2.57
CA LEU A 199 -16.19 3.14 1.64
C LEU A 199 -16.00 3.71 0.22
N ALA A 200 -16.83 4.66 -0.20
CA ALA A 200 -16.76 5.23 -1.54
C ALA A 200 -15.50 6.07 -1.76
N LYS A 201 -14.90 6.59 -0.68
CA LYS A 201 -13.66 7.39 -0.73
C LYS A 201 -12.39 6.56 -0.82
N LEU A 202 -12.47 5.27 -0.51
CA LEU A 202 -11.34 4.35 -0.61
C LEU A 202 -11.84 2.98 -1.07
N PRO A 203 -12.36 2.85 -2.31
CA PRO A 203 -12.94 1.60 -2.77
C PRO A 203 -11.86 0.51 -2.89
N TYR A 204 -12.23 -0.72 -2.54
CA TYR A 204 -11.46 -1.93 -2.83
C TYR A 204 -12.10 -2.67 -4.01
N ASP A 205 -11.28 -3.10 -4.97
CA ASP A 205 -11.73 -3.85 -6.16
C ASP A 205 -12.98 -3.25 -6.83
N PRO A 206 -12.94 -1.97 -7.26
CA PRO A 206 -14.12 -1.31 -7.78
C PRO A 206 -14.55 -1.92 -9.12
N GLN A 207 -15.86 -2.05 -9.33
CA GLN A 207 -16.41 -2.48 -10.61
C GLN A 207 -15.92 -1.60 -11.78
N ALA A 208 -15.72 -2.25 -12.93
CA ALA A 208 -15.23 -1.65 -14.15
C ALA A 208 -16.32 -0.82 -14.87
N ASN A 209 -16.68 0.34 -14.32
CA ASN A 209 -17.62 1.28 -14.94
C ASN A 209 -17.07 1.86 -16.26
N PRO A 210 -17.94 2.19 -17.25
CA PRO A 210 -17.52 2.93 -18.44
C PRO A 210 -16.76 4.20 -18.05
N PHE A 211 -15.59 4.43 -18.67
CA PHE A 211 -14.76 5.58 -18.35
C PHE A 211 -15.01 6.77 -19.29
N SER A 212 -15.44 6.48 -20.53
CA SER A 212 -15.62 7.46 -21.60
C SER A 212 -16.94 7.32 -22.36
N GLU A 213 -17.45 8.45 -22.84
CA GLU A 213 -18.62 8.57 -23.71
C GLU A 213 -18.24 8.58 -25.20
N GLU A 214 -19.18 8.24 -26.09
CA GLU A 214 -18.91 8.14 -27.54
C GLU A 214 -18.36 9.44 -28.15
N ASN A 215 -18.71 10.58 -27.54
CA ASN A 215 -18.25 11.92 -27.91
C ASN A 215 -16.79 12.22 -27.46
N GLY A 216 -16.11 11.28 -26.79
CA GLY A 216 -14.74 11.44 -26.28
C GLY A 216 -14.63 12.10 -24.90
N ARG A 217 -15.74 12.46 -24.25
CA ARG A 217 -15.71 12.92 -22.84
C ARG A 217 -15.35 11.75 -21.93
N HIS A 218 -14.62 12.04 -20.86
CA HIS A 218 -14.24 11.06 -19.84
C HIS A 218 -14.71 11.50 -18.45
N SER A 219 -14.80 10.54 -17.53
CA SER A 219 -15.18 10.81 -16.15
C SER A 219 -14.00 11.36 -15.34
N ASN A 220 -14.03 12.66 -15.03
CA ASN A 220 -13.10 13.28 -14.09
C ASN A 220 -13.17 12.67 -12.69
N TYR A 221 -14.36 12.21 -12.27
CA TYR A 221 -14.53 11.54 -10.98
C TYR A 221 -13.73 10.24 -10.93
N LEU A 222 -13.84 9.39 -11.96
CA LEU A 222 -13.10 8.13 -12.00
C LEU A 222 -11.60 8.37 -12.12
N LEU A 223 -11.18 9.33 -12.94
CA LEU A 223 -9.76 9.65 -13.16
C LEU A 223 -9.03 10.03 -11.85
N ASN A 224 -9.71 10.76 -10.96
CA ASN A 224 -9.15 11.19 -9.66
C ASN A 224 -9.44 10.22 -8.51
N ARG A 225 -10.18 9.12 -8.77
CA ARG A 225 -10.52 8.16 -7.72
C ARG A 225 -9.33 7.24 -7.44
N MET A 226 -8.98 7.13 -6.17
CA MET A 226 -7.92 6.27 -5.66
C MET A 226 -8.52 5.05 -4.95
N SER A 227 -8.13 3.86 -5.37
CA SER A 227 -8.58 2.58 -4.82
C SER A 227 -7.51 1.96 -3.93
N THR A 228 -7.94 1.31 -2.85
CA THR A 228 -7.03 0.61 -1.94
C THR A 228 -6.65 -0.75 -2.50
N ARG A 229 -5.38 -1.13 -2.35
CA ARG A 229 -4.92 -2.49 -2.68
C ARG A 229 -5.46 -3.53 -1.70
N TYR A 230 -5.68 -3.16 -0.45
CA TYR A 230 -6.03 -4.11 0.61
C TYR A 230 -7.53 -4.07 0.95
N PRO A 231 -8.19 -5.23 1.15
CA PRO A 231 -9.60 -5.30 1.52
C PRO A 231 -9.94 -4.46 2.76
N LEU A 232 -11.13 -3.86 2.73
CA LEU A 232 -11.67 -3.09 3.87
C LEU A 232 -12.59 -3.99 4.69
N ASN A 233 -12.06 -4.53 5.78
CA ASN A 233 -12.82 -5.37 6.70
C ASN A 233 -13.38 -4.50 7.82
N LEU A 234 -14.52 -3.88 7.55
CA LEU A 234 -15.16 -2.93 8.47
C LEU A 234 -15.62 -3.60 9.77
N ARG A 235 -15.39 -2.91 10.88
CA ARG A 235 -15.73 -3.28 12.26
C ARG A 235 -16.43 -2.10 12.96
N LYS A 236 -17.26 -1.38 12.19
CA LYS A 236 -17.99 -0.20 12.64
C LYS A 236 -18.88 -0.56 13.83
N GLY A 237 -18.75 0.19 14.92
CA GLY A 237 -19.51 -0.05 16.15
C GLY A 237 -19.00 -1.21 17.01
N GLU A 238 -17.91 -1.89 16.62
CA GLU A 238 -17.35 -3.01 17.38
C GLU A 238 -16.23 -2.60 18.35
N ALA A 239 -15.84 -1.32 18.37
CA ALA A 239 -14.72 -0.84 19.18
C ALA A 239 -14.92 -1.09 20.70
N GLU A 240 -16.13 -0.91 21.21
CA GLU A 240 -16.43 -1.17 22.63
C GLU A 240 -16.39 -2.66 22.97
N SER A 241 -16.96 -3.50 22.12
CA SER A 241 -17.04 -4.94 22.36
C SER A 241 -15.65 -5.57 22.36
N ILE A 242 -14.78 -5.16 21.43
CA ILE A 242 -13.40 -5.67 21.36
C ILE A 242 -12.55 -5.17 22.53
N VAL A 243 -12.69 -3.90 22.94
CA VAL A 243 -11.98 -3.35 24.11
C VAL A 243 -12.40 -4.07 25.39
N LYS A 244 -13.70 -4.29 25.59
CA LYS A 244 -14.20 -5.06 26.73
C LYS A 244 -13.64 -6.48 26.74
N HIS A 245 -13.58 -7.13 25.57
CA HIS A 245 -12.99 -8.46 25.45
C HIS A 245 -11.48 -8.45 25.73
N MET A 246 -10.75 -7.43 25.28
CA MET A 246 -9.34 -7.23 25.63
C MET A 246 -9.17 -7.05 27.15
N GLN A 247 -9.99 -6.23 27.81
CA GLN A 247 -9.94 -6.01 29.26
C GLN A 247 -10.15 -7.31 30.05
N GLN A 248 -11.15 -8.12 29.67
CA GLN A 248 -11.40 -9.44 30.28
C GLN A 248 -10.17 -10.36 30.21
N ARG A 249 -9.41 -10.25 29.12
CA ARG A 249 -8.22 -11.05 28.82
C ARG A 249 -6.96 -10.49 29.47
N GLY A 250 -6.97 -9.18 29.68
CA GLY A 250 -5.98 -8.41 30.43
C GLY A 250 -5.96 -8.78 31.90
N LYS A 251 -7.13 -9.08 32.48
CA LYS A 251 -7.33 -9.19 33.94
C LYS A 251 -6.83 -7.90 34.60
N GLU A 252 -5.65 -7.95 35.21
CA GLU A 252 -5.00 -6.80 35.86
C GLU A 252 -4.16 -5.96 34.89
N ALA A 253 -3.81 -6.50 33.72
CA ALA A 253 -3.00 -5.80 32.72
C ALA A 253 -3.86 -4.83 31.90
N THR A 254 -3.34 -3.62 31.69
CA THR A 254 -3.94 -2.61 30.83
C THR A 254 -3.78 -3.02 29.35
N PRO A 255 -4.86 -3.21 28.58
CA PRO A 255 -4.75 -3.53 27.17
C PRO A 255 -4.31 -2.34 26.33
N HIS A 256 -3.64 -2.60 25.20
CA HIS A 256 -3.06 -1.56 24.35
C HIS A 256 -3.37 -1.78 22.87
N VAL A 257 -3.39 -0.69 22.11
CA VAL A 257 -3.34 -0.67 20.64
C VAL A 257 -1.96 -0.16 20.24
N ILE A 258 -1.33 -0.76 19.23
CA ILE A 258 -0.03 -0.35 18.72
C ILE A 258 -0.02 -0.27 17.20
N ALA A 259 0.37 0.88 16.67
CA ALA A 259 0.58 1.10 15.25
C ALA A 259 1.97 0.62 14.84
N LEU A 260 2.02 -0.39 13.98
CA LEU A 260 3.22 -1.02 13.49
C LEU A 260 3.70 -0.43 12.17
N TRP A 261 5.01 -0.40 11.98
CA TRP A 261 5.63 -0.02 10.73
C TRP A 261 5.26 -1.03 9.61
N ASP A 262 4.78 -0.51 8.48
CA ASP A 262 4.49 -1.30 7.27
C ASP A 262 4.87 -0.48 6.02
N THR A 263 6.18 -0.33 5.81
CA THR A 263 6.71 0.45 4.69
C THR A 263 6.28 -0.12 3.34
N LEU A 264 6.22 -1.44 3.21
CA LEU A 264 5.76 -2.10 1.98
C LEU A 264 4.28 -1.82 1.71
N GLY A 265 3.42 -1.91 2.72
CA GLY A 265 2.00 -1.58 2.55
C GLY A 265 1.80 -0.13 2.15
N ILE A 266 2.55 0.81 2.72
CA ILE A 266 2.53 2.23 2.30
C ILE A 266 2.92 2.38 0.83
N VAL A 267 4.02 1.76 0.40
CA VAL A 267 4.49 1.81 -0.99
C VAL A 267 3.47 1.17 -1.93
N HIS A 268 2.82 0.08 -1.53
CA HIS A 268 1.79 -0.57 -2.32
C HIS A 268 0.57 0.33 -2.56
N GLU A 269 0.07 1.02 -1.53
CA GLU A 269 -1.05 1.96 -1.70
C GLU A 269 -0.65 3.12 -2.63
N LEU A 270 0.51 3.74 -2.39
CA LEU A 270 1.04 4.83 -3.24
C LEU A 270 1.20 4.41 -4.71
N ASN A 271 1.74 3.21 -4.94
CA ASN A 271 1.88 2.67 -6.30
C ASN A 271 0.51 2.35 -6.92
N GLY A 272 -0.43 1.83 -6.12
CA GLY A 272 -1.82 1.59 -6.52
C GLY A 272 -2.47 2.85 -7.04
N PHE A 273 -2.39 3.95 -6.29
CA PHE A 273 -3.00 5.24 -6.66
C PHE A 273 -2.45 5.78 -7.99
N ARG A 274 -1.15 5.57 -8.27
CA ARG A 274 -0.55 5.93 -9.57
C ARG A 274 -1.04 5.03 -10.70
N ASN A 275 -1.18 3.73 -10.42
CA ASN A 275 -1.64 2.76 -11.40
C ASN A 275 -3.13 2.91 -11.73
N ASP A 276 -3.95 3.42 -10.81
CA ASP A 276 -5.36 3.71 -11.08
C ASP A 276 -5.50 4.72 -12.23
N ALA A 277 -4.76 5.82 -12.20
CA ALA A 277 -4.75 6.81 -13.28
C ALA A 277 -4.28 6.21 -14.63
N ALA A 278 -3.23 5.38 -14.60
CA ALA A 278 -2.74 4.69 -15.79
C ALA A 278 -3.77 3.67 -16.32
N GLY A 279 -4.46 2.97 -15.43
CA GLY A 279 -5.53 2.03 -15.76
C GLY A 279 -6.70 2.71 -16.46
N TRP A 280 -7.10 3.90 -16.00
CA TRP A 280 -8.14 4.70 -16.66
C TRP A 280 -7.72 5.18 -18.05
N LEU A 281 -6.47 5.61 -18.23
CA LEU A 281 -5.96 5.98 -19.55
C LEU A 281 -5.97 4.79 -20.51
N LYS A 282 -5.55 3.60 -20.05
CA LYS A 282 -5.65 2.38 -20.84
C LYS A 282 -7.10 2.09 -21.23
N LYS A 283 -8.02 2.16 -20.25
CA LYS A 283 -9.44 1.92 -20.48
C LYS A 283 -10.05 2.91 -21.48
N TYR A 284 -9.66 4.18 -21.44
CA TYR A 284 -10.04 5.17 -22.44
C TYR A 284 -9.61 4.72 -23.85
N GLY A 285 -8.35 4.26 -23.98
CA GLY A 285 -7.81 3.74 -25.23
C GLY A 285 -8.60 2.53 -25.75
N ASP A 286 -8.93 1.59 -24.86
CA ASP A 286 -9.73 0.40 -25.19
C ASP A 286 -11.16 0.80 -25.62
N GLU A 287 -11.81 1.70 -24.88
CA GLU A 287 -13.18 2.14 -25.18
C GLU A 287 -13.27 2.98 -26.46
N ARG A 288 -12.24 3.78 -26.78
CA ARG A 288 -12.19 4.71 -27.92
C ARG A 288 -11.22 4.27 -29.02
N GLU A 289 -10.93 2.97 -29.10
CA GLU A 289 -9.95 2.40 -30.03
C GLU A 289 -10.22 2.83 -31.49
N LEU A 290 -11.48 2.72 -31.93
CA LEU A 290 -11.88 3.10 -33.28
C LEU A 290 -11.60 4.58 -33.57
N GLN A 291 -12.01 5.47 -32.66
CA GLN A 291 -11.85 6.92 -32.81
C GLN A 291 -10.36 7.30 -32.81
N ILE A 292 -9.57 6.75 -31.89
CA ILE A 292 -8.13 7.03 -31.79
C ILE A 292 -7.40 6.53 -33.04
N THR A 293 -7.76 5.34 -33.54
CA THR A 293 -7.19 4.78 -34.77
C THR A 293 -7.53 5.66 -35.98
N ALA A 294 -8.79 6.08 -36.11
CA ALA A 294 -9.23 6.95 -37.20
C ALA A 294 -8.51 8.31 -37.18
N LEU A 295 -8.36 8.93 -36.00
CA LEU A 295 -7.62 10.18 -35.83
C LEU A 295 -6.15 10.03 -36.25
N THR A 296 -5.49 8.96 -35.79
CA THR A 296 -4.10 8.66 -36.13
C THR A 296 -3.91 8.44 -37.64
N ALA A 297 -4.85 7.75 -38.29
CA ALA A 297 -4.83 7.53 -39.73
C ALA A 297 -5.04 8.83 -40.53
N ILE A 298 -5.98 9.69 -40.10
CA ILE A 298 -6.22 11.00 -40.72
C ILE A 298 -4.97 11.87 -40.62
N ASP A 299 -4.36 11.95 -39.44
CA ASP A 299 -3.16 12.76 -39.23
C ASP A 299 -1.95 12.21 -40.00
N GLY A 300 -1.78 10.88 -40.05
CA GLY A 300 -0.80 10.25 -40.91
C GLY A 300 -1.00 10.59 -42.39
N THR A 301 -2.24 10.60 -42.86
CA THR A 301 -2.59 10.97 -44.25
C THR A 301 -2.29 12.44 -44.52
N LYS A 302 -2.64 13.35 -43.61
CA LYS A 302 -2.31 14.78 -43.71
C LYS A 302 -0.81 15.01 -43.81
N GLN A 303 -0.03 14.34 -42.95
CA GLN A 303 1.42 14.43 -42.96
C GLN A 303 2.01 13.90 -44.27
N ALA A 304 1.50 12.77 -44.78
CA ALA A 304 1.92 12.22 -46.07
C ALA A 304 1.61 13.16 -47.24
N LEU A 305 0.42 13.79 -47.24
CA LEU A 305 0.03 14.77 -48.25
C LEU A 305 0.93 16.02 -48.19
N ALA A 306 1.19 16.56 -47.00
CA ALA A 306 2.07 17.71 -46.82
C ALA A 306 3.49 17.42 -47.33
N ARG A 307 4.05 16.24 -47.01
CA ARG A 307 5.34 15.79 -47.54
C ARG A 307 5.33 15.67 -49.07
N LYS A 308 4.26 15.12 -49.65
CA LYS A 308 4.12 15.02 -51.12
C LYS A 308 4.07 16.38 -51.79
N LEU A 309 3.33 17.34 -51.22
CA LEU A 309 3.25 18.72 -51.73
C LEU A 309 4.61 19.40 -51.66
N GLN A 310 5.31 19.33 -50.52
CA GLN A 310 6.66 19.89 -50.38
C GLN A 310 7.66 19.25 -51.36
N GLY A 311 7.59 17.93 -51.54
CA GLY A 311 8.41 17.20 -52.52
C GLY A 311 8.12 17.63 -53.96
N SER A 312 6.85 17.80 -54.33
CA SER A 312 6.45 18.26 -55.66
C SER A 312 6.88 19.70 -55.92
N MET A 313 6.74 20.61 -54.94
CA MET A 313 7.25 21.98 -55.04
C MET A 313 8.77 22.01 -55.21
N SER A 314 9.50 21.19 -54.45
CA SER A 314 10.96 21.09 -54.54
C SER A 314 11.39 20.56 -55.91
N GLN A 315 10.70 19.54 -56.44
CA GLN A 315 10.95 19.03 -57.80
C GLN A 315 10.61 20.07 -58.88
N HIS A 316 9.52 20.82 -58.72
CA HIS A 316 9.15 21.88 -59.64
C HIS A 316 10.18 23.00 -59.63
N GLN A 317 10.61 23.45 -58.46
CA GLN A 317 11.67 24.44 -58.30
C GLN A 317 12.99 23.95 -58.90
N ASN A 318 13.41 22.72 -58.62
CA ASN A 318 14.61 22.13 -59.24
C ASN A 318 14.49 22.03 -60.77
N ARG A 319 13.30 21.76 -61.29
CA ARG A 319 13.07 21.69 -62.74
C ARG A 319 13.05 23.07 -63.39
N VAL A 320 12.52 24.10 -62.72
CA VAL A 320 12.55 25.49 -63.18
C VAL A 320 13.98 26.03 -63.14
N MET A 321 14.68 25.85 -62.01
CA MET A 321 16.10 26.22 -61.87
C MET A 321 17.01 25.41 -62.82
N GLY A 322 16.65 24.16 -63.12
CA GLY A 322 17.36 23.30 -64.06
C GLY A 322 17.01 23.52 -65.54
N ARG A 323 15.91 24.23 -65.87
CA ARG A 323 15.48 24.48 -67.27
C ARG A 323 15.68 25.92 -67.76
N GLY A 324 16.29 26.81 -66.97
CA GLY A 324 16.85 28.02 -67.54
C GLY A 324 17.08 29.13 -66.53
N THR A 325 18.35 29.34 -66.16
CA THR A 325 18.97 30.65 -65.90
C THR A 325 20.47 30.45 -65.63
N PHE A 326 21.23 29.96 -66.61
CA PHE A 326 22.69 30.18 -66.67
C PHE A 326 23.30 29.85 -68.04
N GLN A 327 22.68 30.26 -69.16
CA GLN A 327 23.37 30.17 -70.45
C GLN A 327 23.29 31.38 -71.40
N ASP A 328 22.62 32.49 -71.06
CA ASP A 328 22.50 33.62 -72.00
C ASP A 328 22.95 35.01 -71.49
N ILE A 329 23.73 35.10 -70.41
CA ILE A 329 24.27 36.41 -69.94
C ILE A 329 25.81 36.50 -70.04
N MET A 330 26.51 35.46 -70.51
CA MET A 330 27.98 35.45 -70.59
C MET A 330 28.53 34.92 -71.92
N ARG A 331 27.93 35.33 -73.05
CA ARG A 331 28.57 35.22 -74.38
C ARG A 331 28.74 36.58 -75.04
N VAL A 332 29.36 37.52 -74.33
CA VAL A 332 30.11 38.59 -74.99
C VAL A 332 31.49 38.01 -75.29
N LYS A 333 31.72 37.53 -76.51
CA LYS A 333 33.07 37.24 -77.00
C LYS A 333 33.82 38.58 -77.11
N PRO A 334 35.07 38.69 -76.62
CA PRO A 334 35.87 39.90 -76.84
C PRO A 334 36.14 40.04 -78.34
N ASN A 335 35.84 41.20 -78.92
CA ASN A 335 36.24 41.56 -80.27
C ASN A 335 37.78 41.73 -80.31
N PRO A 336 38.53 41.01 -81.17
CA PRO A 336 39.99 41.09 -81.21
C PRO A 336 40.54 42.29 -82.00
N ARG A 337 39.72 43.23 -82.47
CA ARG A 337 40.20 44.47 -83.11
C ARG A 337 39.40 45.66 -82.60
N GLY A 338 40.04 46.44 -81.72
CA GLY A 338 39.45 47.60 -81.07
C GLY A 338 39.05 48.72 -82.03
N TRP A 339 37.90 49.34 -81.76
CA TRP A 339 37.63 50.76 -81.50
C TRP A 339 36.15 50.89 -81.04
N PRO A 340 35.75 51.96 -80.34
CA PRO A 340 34.40 52.10 -79.78
C PRO A 340 33.48 52.86 -80.75
N GLU A 341 32.22 52.45 -80.88
CA GLU A 341 31.19 53.34 -81.42
C GLU A 341 29.92 53.32 -80.56
N THR A 342 29.56 54.55 -80.20
CA THR A 342 28.35 55.02 -79.54
C THR A 342 27.17 55.09 -80.51
N ALA A 343 25.98 54.72 -80.05
CA ALA A 343 24.72 55.41 -80.31
C ALA A 343 23.72 55.01 -79.21
#